data_AF-A0A1U7XD42-F1
#
_entry.id   AF-A0A1U7XD42-F1
#
_cell.length_a   1.000
_cell.length_b   1.000
_cell.length_c   1.000
_cell.angle_alpha   90.00
_cell.angle_beta   90.00
_cell.angle_gamma   90.00
#
_symmetry.space_group_name_H-M   'P 1'
#
loop_
_entity.id
_entity.type
_entity.pdbx_description
1 polymer ?
#
loop_
_entity_poly.entity_id
_entity_poly.type
_entity_poly.pdbx_seq_one_letter_code
_entity_poly.pdbx_strand_id
1 'polypeptide(L)'
;MLGNVGGGGWVKEGGGEGRSSGAGGGSVANYLWNNYLGGQSNTRPLGDAILDGIDFDIEGGTTQHWDELARALSQFSQQRKVYLTAAPQCSFPDTFLNGALSTSLFDYVWVQFYNNPPCQYSGGSADNLKSYWNQWNAIQAGKFFLSLPAAQGAAGSGFIPSDVLVSQVLPLINGSPKYGGVMLWSKFFDNGYSSAIKANV
;
A
#
# COMPACT_ATOMS: atom_id res chain seq x y z
N MET A 1 6.72 0.05 -12.46
CA MET A 1 5.35 0.49 -12.12
C MET A 1 4.62 -0.66 -11.44
N LEU A 2 3.84 -0.39 -10.40
CA LEU A 2 3.04 -1.38 -9.66
C LEU A 2 1.58 -1.29 -10.10
N GLY A 3 0.89 -2.43 -10.18
CA GLY A 3 -0.58 -2.49 -10.35
C GLY A 3 -1.26 -2.48 -8.98
N ASN A 4 -2.49 -1.97 -8.86
CA ASN A 4 -3.20 -1.87 -7.57
C ASN A 4 -4.49 -2.70 -7.57
N VAL A 5 -4.73 -3.41 -6.47
CA VAL A 5 -5.95 -4.18 -6.17
C VAL A 5 -6.68 -3.51 -5.01
N GLY A 6 -7.95 -3.12 -5.21
CA GLY A 6 -8.79 -2.43 -4.23
C GLY A 6 -8.85 -0.90 -4.40
N GLY A 7 -9.56 -0.18 -3.51
CA GLY A 7 -9.48 1.28 -3.31
C GLY A 7 -9.80 2.24 -4.47
N GLY A 8 -10.13 1.74 -5.67
CA GLY A 8 -10.26 2.56 -6.90
C GLY A 8 -9.17 2.31 -7.95
N GLY A 9 -8.33 1.29 -7.78
CA GLY A 9 -7.30 0.85 -8.74
C GLY A 9 -7.78 0.00 -9.92
N TRP A 10 -6.83 -0.27 -10.83
CA TRP A 10 -6.99 -0.92 -12.15
C TRP A 10 -7.64 -2.30 -12.14
N VAL A 11 -7.58 -2.98 -10.99
CA VAL A 11 -8.30 -4.23 -10.75
C VAL A 11 -9.45 -3.90 -9.82
N LYS A 12 -10.53 -3.35 -10.41
CA LYS A 12 -11.85 -3.51 -9.79
C LYS A 12 -12.22 -4.97 -9.97
N GLU A 13 -12.60 -5.63 -8.89
CA GLU A 13 -13.45 -6.83 -9.03
C GLU A 13 -14.65 -6.40 -9.87
N GLY A 14 -14.62 -6.74 -11.15
CA GLY A 14 -15.69 -6.42 -12.07
C GLY A 14 -16.97 -7.05 -11.54
N GLY A 15 -17.97 -6.20 -11.29
CA GLY A 15 -19.33 -6.66 -11.05
C GLY A 15 -19.80 -7.49 -12.23
N GLY A 16 -19.68 -8.80 -12.10
CA GLY A 16 -20.17 -9.81 -13.01
C GLY A 16 -20.57 -11.01 -12.17
N GLU A 17 -21.86 -11.27 -12.12
CA GLU A 17 -22.46 -12.41 -11.45
C GLU A 17 -21.72 -13.71 -11.82
N GLY A 18 -21.08 -14.34 -10.84
CA GLY A 18 -20.30 -15.55 -11.12
C GLY A 18 -19.36 -16.00 -10.01
N ARG A 19 -19.75 -15.88 -8.74
CA ARG A 19 -19.08 -16.65 -7.67
C ARG A 19 -19.41 -18.13 -7.86
N SER A 20 -18.55 -18.86 -8.57
CA SER A 20 -18.47 -20.31 -8.40
C SER A 20 -17.57 -20.59 -7.20
N SER A 21 -18.19 -21.13 -6.16
CA SER A 21 -17.55 -21.66 -4.96
C SER A 21 -16.39 -22.61 -5.35
N GLY A 22 -15.14 -22.13 -5.23
CA GLY A 22 -13.94 -22.95 -5.46
C GLY A 22 -12.76 -22.26 -6.14
N ALA A 23 -12.94 -21.10 -6.78
CA ALA A 23 -11.87 -20.39 -7.50
C ALA A 23 -11.07 -19.43 -6.58
N GLY A 24 -10.40 -19.98 -5.56
CA GLY A 24 -9.56 -19.24 -4.60
C GLY A 24 -8.41 -18.44 -5.23
N GLY A 25 -7.63 -17.73 -4.40
CA GLY A 25 -6.66 -16.68 -4.80
C GLY A 25 -5.70 -17.01 -5.96
N GLY A 26 -5.50 -18.30 -6.29
CA GLY A 26 -4.79 -18.73 -7.49
C GLY A 26 -5.41 -18.29 -8.82
N SER A 27 -6.74 -18.16 -8.92
CA SER A 27 -7.40 -17.70 -10.16
C SER A 27 -7.07 -16.24 -10.48
N VAL A 28 -7.17 -15.37 -9.47
CA VAL A 28 -6.80 -13.95 -9.55
C VAL A 28 -5.30 -13.78 -9.74
N ALA A 29 -4.47 -14.54 -9.02
CA ALA A 29 -3.02 -14.49 -9.19
C ALA A 29 -2.58 -14.81 -10.62
N ASN A 30 -3.16 -15.85 -11.24
CA ASN A 30 -2.91 -16.19 -12.64
C ASN A 30 -3.35 -15.08 -13.60
N TYR A 31 -4.51 -14.47 -13.35
CA TYR A 31 -4.98 -13.35 -14.15
C TYR A 31 -4.01 -12.16 -14.09
N LEU A 32 -3.59 -11.76 -12.89
CA LEU A 32 -2.61 -10.69 -12.68
C LEU A 32 -1.27 -11.01 -13.34
N TRP A 33 -0.79 -12.25 -13.18
CA TRP A 33 0.43 -12.73 -13.80
C TRP A 33 0.40 -12.58 -15.33
N ASN A 34 -0.66 -13.06 -15.96
CA ASN A 34 -0.78 -13.12 -17.42
C ASN A 34 -1.08 -11.77 -18.08
N ASN A 35 -1.82 -10.88 -17.40
CA ASN A 35 -2.28 -9.63 -17.99
C ASN A 35 -1.42 -8.40 -17.64
N TYR A 36 -0.68 -8.45 -16.53
CA TYR A 36 0.06 -7.30 -16.02
C TYR A 36 1.52 -7.60 -15.69
N LEU A 37 1.85 -8.82 -15.27
CA LEU A 37 3.22 -9.22 -14.93
C LEU A 37 3.86 -10.00 -16.09
N GLY A 38 4.71 -10.99 -15.78
CA GLY A 38 5.57 -11.69 -16.75
C GLY A 38 4.90 -12.82 -17.53
N GLY A 39 3.61 -13.09 -17.30
CA GLY A 39 2.85 -14.05 -18.09
C GLY A 39 2.40 -13.50 -19.44
N GLN A 40 1.64 -14.29 -20.19
CA GLN A 40 1.18 -13.95 -21.54
C GLN A 40 -0.34 -13.88 -21.61
N SER A 41 -0.84 -12.88 -22.34
CA SER A 41 -2.25 -12.69 -22.65
C SER A 41 -2.35 -11.91 -23.96
N ASN A 42 -3.34 -12.23 -24.79
CA ASN A 42 -3.57 -11.53 -26.07
C ASN A 42 -4.27 -10.18 -25.87
N THR A 43 -4.75 -9.87 -24.66
CA THR A 43 -5.56 -8.70 -24.36
C THR A 43 -5.04 -8.00 -23.09
N ARG A 44 -3.73 -7.73 -23.04
CA ARG A 44 -3.12 -7.05 -21.89
C ARG A 44 -3.64 -5.60 -21.79
N PRO A 45 -4.25 -5.20 -20.66
CA PRO A 45 -4.89 -3.88 -20.56
C PRO A 45 -3.93 -2.70 -20.69
N LEU A 46 -2.67 -2.88 -20.29
CA LEU A 46 -1.62 -1.84 -20.37
C LEU A 46 -0.62 -2.13 -21.50
N GLY A 47 -1.01 -2.94 -22.48
CA GLY A 47 -0.14 -3.41 -23.56
C GLY A 47 0.98 -4.33 -23.06
N ASP A 48 2.10 -4.34 -23.78
CA ASP A 48 3.21 -5.28 -23.54
C ASP A 48 4.10 -4.91 -22.35
N ALA A 49 3.79 -3.80 -21.67
CA ALA A 49 4.50 -3.41 -20.46
C ALA A 49 4.34 -4.49 -19.37
N ILE A 50 5.44 -4.82 -18.71
CA ILE A 50 5.46 -5.75 -17.58
C ILE A 50 5.64 -4.93 -16.32
N LEU A 51 4.65 -4.98 -15.43
CA LEU A 51 4.71 -4.33 -14.12
C LEU A 51 5.72 -5.04 -13.21
N ASP A 52 6.28 -4.30 -12.27
CA ASP A 52 7.26 -4.82 -11.32
C ASP A 52 6.59 -5.64 -10.20
N GLY A 53 5.29 -5.45 -9.98
CA GLY A 53 4.61 -5.98 -8.83
C GLY A 53 3.18 -5.51 -8.67
N ILE A 54 2.58 -5.92 -7.55
CA ILE A 54 1.17 -5.69 -7.22
C ILE A 54 1.08 -5.06 -5.82
N ASP A 55 0.27 -4.02 -5.75
CA ASP A 55 -0.10 -3.27 -4.56
C ASP A 55 -1.48 -3.69 -4.06
N PHE A 56 -1.57 -3.95 -2.76
CA PHE A 56 -2.77 -4.37 -2.06
C PHE A 56 -3.33 -3.17 -1.30
N ASP A 57 -4.35 -2.54 -1.87
CA ASP A 57 -5.03 -1.35 -1.33
C ASP A 57 -6.49 -1.69 -1.04
N ILE A 58 -6.67 -2.63 -0.11
CA ILE A 58 -7.98 -3.18 0.23
C ILE A 58 -8.61 -2.35 1.35
N GLU A 59 -9.54 -1.47 0.97
CA GLU A 59 -10.23 -0.57 1.91
C GLU A 59 -11.67 -1.00 2.25
N GLY A 60 -12.12 -2.15 1.74
CA GLY A 60 -13.50 -2.62 1.92
C GLY A 60 -13.75 -4.02 1.38
N GLY A 61 -14.92 -4.56 1.68
CA GLY A 61 -15.35 -5.89 1.21
C GLY A 61 -14.93 -7.02 2.14
N THR A 62 -14.38 -8.10 1.58
CA THR A 62 -13.96 -9.28 2.35
C THR A 62 -12.60 -9.08 3.01
N THR A 63 -12.42 -9.66 4.20
CA THR A 63 -11.13 -9.72 4.92
C THR A 63 -10.38 -11.03 4.68
N GLN A 64 -10.92 -11.92 3.84
CA GLN A 64 -10.42 -13.28 3.62
C GLN A 64 -9.62 -13.39 2.30
N HIS A 65 -8.71 -14.37 2.24
CA HIS A 65 -7.96 -14.82 1.06
C HIS A 65 -6.89 -13.88 0.49
N TRP A 66 -6.66 -12.71 1.10
CA TRP A 66 -5.56 -11.81 0.68
C TRP A 66 -4.18 -12.39 0.93
N ASP A 67 -4.05 -13.25 1.95
CA ASP A 67 -2.85 -14.04 2.24
C ASP A 67 -2.59 -15.12 1.20
N GLU A 68 -3.64 -15.82 0.75
CA GLU A 68 -3.57 -16.79 -0.34
C GLU A 68 -3.13 -16.12 -1.65
N LEU A 69 -3.68 -14.94 -1.97
CA LEU A 69 -3.28 -14.16 -3.14
C LEU A 69 -1.81 -13.74 -3.06
N ALA A 70 -1.36 -13.23 -1.90
CA ALA A 70 0.04 -12.86 -1.70
C ALA A 70 0.99 -14.06 -1.90
N ARG A 71 0.66 -15.23 -1.34
CA ARG A 71 1.45 -16.47 -1.53
C ARG A 71 1.46 -16.93 -2.98
N ALA A 72 0.32 -16.87 -3.67
CA ALA A 72 0.24 -17.27 -5.08
C ALA A 72 1.07 -16.33 -5.97
N LEU A 73 0.99 -15.01 -5.76
CA LEU A 73 1.81 -14.05 -6.50
C LEU A 73 3.30 -14.21 -6.20
N SER A 74 3.68 -14.48 -4.95
CA SER A 74 5.09 -14.64 -4.58
C SER A 74 5.72 -15.85 -5.26
N GLN A 75 4.97 -16.91 -5.56
CA GLN A 75 5.47 -18.10 -6.27
C GLN A 75 6.01 -17.77 -7.68
N PHE A 76 5.42 -16.78 -8.37
CA PHE A 76 5.92 -16.35 -9.68
C PHE A 76 7.29 -15.65 -9.63
N SER A 77 7.75 -15.26 -8.43
CA SER A 77 9.08 -14.66 -8.25
C SER A 77 10.24 -15.59 -8.62
N GLN A 78 9.99 -16.90 -8.75
CA GLN A 78 10.96 -17.86 -9.28
C GLN A 78 11.32 -17.61 -10.76
N GLN A 79 10.41 -17.03 -11.53
CA GLN A 79 10.62 -16.69 -12.95
C GLN A 79 11.13 -15.25 -13.08
N ARG A 80 10.50 -14.33 -12.35
CA ARG A 80 10.87 -12.92 -12.28
C ARG A 80 10.35 -12.35 -10.98
N LYS A 81 11.20 -11.66 -10.22
CA LYS A 81 10.80 -11.01 -8.95
C LYS A 81 9.50 -10.21 -9.15
N VAL A 82 8.49 -10.58 -8.39
CA VAL A 82 7.23 -9.84 -8.25
C VAL A 82 7.30 -9.12 -6.91
N TYR A 83 7.28 -7.79 -6.95
CA TYR A 83 7.19 -6.98 -5.73
C TYR A 83 5.76 -7.02 -5.18
N LEU A 84 5.64 -7.24 -3.87
CA LEU A 84 4.35 -7.16 -3.18
C LEU A 84 4.35 -5.95 -2.27
N THR A 85 3.39 -5.05 -2.48
CA THR A 85 3.21 -3.86 -1.64
C THR A 85 1.81 -3.82 -1.04
N ALA A 86 1.66 -3.13 0.08
CA ALA A 86 0.38 -3.00 0.78
C ALA A 86 0.15 -1.59 1.31
N ALA A 87 -1.10 -1.14 1.27
CA ALA A 87 -1.59 0.14 1.75
C ALA A 87 -2.58 0.01 2.92
N PRO A 88 -2.19 -0.58 4.07
CA PRO A 88 -3.10 -0.67 5.21
C PRO A 88 -3.46 0.70 5.78
N GLN A 89 -4.63 0.80 6.40
CA GLN A 89 -5.00 1.94 7.24
C GLN A 89 -4.07 2.01 8.46
N CYS A 90 -3.88 3.18 9.07
CA CYS A 90 -2.95 3.30 10.21
C CYS A 90 -3.38 2.56 11.49
N SER A 91 -4.67 2.24 11.62
CA SER A 91 -5.19 1.42 12.72
C SER A 91 -4.53 0.05 12.69
N PHE A 92 -3.99 -0.39 13.83
CA PHE A 92 -3.24 -1.64 13.93
C PHE A 92 -3.95 -2.64 14.87
N PRO A 93 -4.13 -3.91 14.45
CA PRO A 93 -3.88 -4.45 13.12
C PRO A 93 -4.90 -3.94 12.08
N ASP A 94 -4.51 -3.90 10.80
CA ASP A 94 -5.42 -3.52 9.72
C ASP A 94 -6.52 -4.57 9.50
N THR A 95 -7.76 -4.14 9.33
CA THR A 95 -8.92 -5.05 9.25
C THR A 95 -8.88 -5.97 8.03
N PHE A 96 -8.40 -5.48 6.88
CA PHE A 96 -8.46 -6.20 5.61
C PHE A 96 -7.16 -6.92 5.29
N LEU A 97 -6.02 -6.31 5.61
CA LEU A 97 -4.69 -6.74 5.18
C LEU A 97 -3.91 -7.49 6.25
N ASN A 98 -4.40 -7.59 7.50
CA ASN A 98 -3.66 -8.29 8.56
C ASN A 98 -3.32 -9.75 8.19
N GLY A 99 -4.24 -10.48 7.54
CA GLY A 99 -3.96 -11.83 7.06
C GLY A 99 -2.81 -11.87 6.06
N ALA A 100 -2.84 -10.97 5.07
CA ALA A 100 -1.81 -10.88 4.03
C ALA A 100 -0.45 -10.46 4.63
N LEU A 101 -0.42 -9.42 5.45
CA LEU A 101 0.80 -8.91 6.08
C LEU A 101 1.45 -9.93 7.02
N SER A 102 0.66 -10.79 7.68
CA SER A 102 1.17 -11.89 8.51
C SER A 102 1.96 -12.94 7.73
N THR A 103 1.87 -12.96 6.39
CA THR A 103 2.70 -13.86 5.55
C THR A 103 4.18 -13.46 5.50
N SER A 104 4.51 -12.21 5.88
CA SER A 104 5.86 -11.65 5.77
C SER A 104 6.42 -11.59 4.34
N LEU A 105 5.55 -11.67 3.32
CA LEU A 105 5.95 -11.67 1.90
C LEU A 105 6.05 -10.26 1.29
N PHE A 106 5.60 -9.23 2.00
CA PHE A 106 5.52 -7.87 1.48
C PHE A 106 6.88 -7.17 1.53
N ASP A 107 7.30 -6.65 0.37
CA ASP A 107 8.54 -5.91 0.21
C ASP A 107 8.40 -4.49 0.78
N TYR A 108 7.28 -3.83 0.49
CA TYR A 108 7.01 -2.45 0.91
C TYR A 108 5.62 -2.30 1.51
N VAL A 109 5.50 -1.59 2.63
CA VAL A 109 4.21 -1.31 3.26
C VAL A 109 4.09 0.20 3.49
N TRP A 110 3.16 0.85 2.79
CA TRP A 110 2.89 2.29 2.94
C TRP A 110 1.62 2.50 3.77
N VAL A 111 1.81 2.61 5.08
CA VAL A 111 0.71 2.74 6.04
C VAL A 111 0.03 4.11 5.88
N GLN A 112 -1.29 4.13 5.69
CA GLN A 112 -2.10 5.32 5.46
C GLN A 112 -2.37 6.08 6.77
N PHE A 113 -1.58 7.11 7.05
CA PHE A 113 -1.69 7.95 8.25
C PHE A 113 -2.63 9.16 8.03
N TYR A 114 -3.78 8.90 7.43
CA TYR A 114 -4.83 9.87 7.16
C TYR A 114 -6.21 9.21 7.21
N ASN A 115 -7.28 10.02 7.22
CA ASN A 115 -8.67 9.57 7.40
C ASN A 115 -8.98 8.79 8.69
N ASN A 116 -8.01 8.70 9.62
CA ASN A 116 -8.11 7.91 10.84
C ASN A 116 -7.59 8.75 12.04
N PRO A 117 -8.46 9.55 12.67
CA PRO A 117 -8.10 10.41 13.80
C PRO A 117 -7.29 9.74 14.93
N PRO A 118 -7.52 8.47 15.31
CA PRO A 118 -6.77 7.83 16.40
C PRO A 118 -5.27 7.64 16.14
N CYS A 119 -4.85 7.57 14.87
CA CYS A 119 -3.48 7.22 14.49
C CYS A 119 -2.80 8.23 13.57
N GLN A 120 -3.50 9.22 13.03
CA GLN A 120 -2.91 10.26 12.18
C GLN A 120 -2.33 11.45 12.97
N TYR A 121 -1.64 12.34 12.25
CA TYR A 121 -1.27 13.65 12.78
C TYR A 121 -2.52 14.50 13.06
N SER A 122 -2.64 15.03 14.28
CA SER A 122 -3.81 15.81 14.69
C SER A 122 -3.47 16.75 15.85
N GLY A 123 -4.21 17.87 15.94
CA GLY A 123 -4.10 18.80 17.07
C GLY A 123 -2.71 19.41 17.29
N GLY A 124 -1.84 19.43 16.27
CA GLY A 124 -0.46 19.90 16.41
C GLY A 124 0.51 18.88 17.02
N SER A 125 0.13 17.60 17.13
CA SER A 125 0.97 16.54 17.69
C SER A 125 1.11 15.34 16.75
N ALA A 126 2.31 14.76 16.75
CA ALA A 126 2.67 13.53 16.07
C ALA A 126 2.74 12.31 17.00
N ASP A 127 2.35 12.44 18.27
CA ASP A 127 2.53 11.38 19.28
C ASP A 127 1.74 10.11 18.96
N ASN A 128 0.48 10.26 18.56
CA ASN A 128 -0.36 9.14 18.13
C ASN A 128 0.24 8.47 16.88
N LEU A 129 0.59 9.26 15.87
CA LEU A 129 1.26 8.78 14.66
C LEU A 129 2.51 7.97 14.99
N LYS A 130 3.38 8.49 15.85
CA LYS A 130 4.60 7.80 16.30
C LYS A 130 4.28 6.48 17.01
N SER A 131 3.27 6.46 17.88
CA SER A 131 2.84 5.26 18.61
C SER A 131 2.42 4.14 17.65
N TYR A 132 1.58 4.46 16.67
CA TYR A 132 1.14 3.48 15.67
C TYR A 132 2.25 3.12 14.68
N TRP A 133 3.11 4.08 14.29
CA TRP A 133 4.31 3.82 13.47
C TRP A 133 5.22 2.75 14.10
N ASN A 134 5.41 2.82 15.42
CA ASN A 134 6.21 1.83 16.15
C ASN A 134 5.56 0.44 16.15
N GLN A 135 4.23 0.35 16.26
CA GLN A 135 3.51 -0.93 16.15
C GLN A 135 3.68 -1.53 14.75
N TRP A 136 3.54 -0.72 13.70
CA TRP A 136 3.76 -1.17 12.33
C TRP A 136 5.21 -1.61 12.07
N ASN A 137 6.21 -0.88 12.57
CA ASN A 137 7.62 -1.27 12.40
C ASN A 137 7.99 -2.58 13.12
N ALA A 138 7.18 -3.03 14.08
CA ALA A 138 7.40 -4.28 14.81
C ALA A 138 7.12 -5.53 13.96
N ILE A 139 6.26 -5.45 12.95
CA ILE A 139 5.97 -6.62 12.09
C ILE A 139 7.04 -6.83 11.02
N GLN A 140 7.04 -8.01 10.41
CA GLN A 140 8.01 -8.38 9.37
C GLN A 140 7.54 -7.92 7.98
N ALA A 141 8.32 -7.01 7.39
CA ALA A 141 8.24 -6.57 5.99
C ALA A 141 9.60 -6.00 5.57
N GLY A 142 9.83 -5.79 4.28
CA GLY A 142 11.08 -5.21 3.78
C GLY A 142 11.31 -3.78 4.27
N LYS A 143 10.44 -2.85 3.86
CA LYS A 143 10.46 -1.44 4.30
C LYS A 143 9.05 -0.89 4.57
N PHE A 144 8.98 0.02 5.53
CA PHE A 144 7.78 0.79 5.85
C PHE A 144 7.90 2.23 5.35
N PHE A 145 6.81 2.73 4.77
CA PHE A 145 6.69 4.09 4.27
C PHE A 145 5.56 4.80 5.01
N LEU A 146 5.76 6.07 5.31
CA LEU A 146 4.71 6.94 5.84
C LEU A 146 3.84 7.39 4.67
N SER A 147 2.58 6.95 4.57
CA SER A 147 1.66 7.44 3.54
C SER A 147 0.87 8.64 4.04
N LEU A 148 0.89 9.73 3.27
CA LEU A 148 0.25 11.00 3.60
C LEU A 148 -0.54 11.58 2.43
N PRO A 149 -1.58 12.41 2.70
CA PRO A 149 -2.21 13.21 1.67
C PRO A 149 -1.23 14.27 1.16
N ALA A 150 -1.11 14.43 -0.15
CA ALA A 150 -0.22 15.41 -0.77
C ALA A 150 -0.73 16.86 -0.64
N ALA A 151 -2.01 17.04 -0.31
CA ALA A 151 -2.64 18.33 -0.05
C ALA A 151 -3.80 18.16 0.94
N GLN A 152 -4.22 19.25 1.59
CA GLN A 152 -5.34 19.24 2.53
C GLN A 152 -6.65 18.71 1.92
N GLY A 153 -6.88 18.95 0.62
CA GLY A 153 -8.07 18.45 -0.09
C GLY A 153 -7.97 17.01 -0.60
N ALA A 154 -6.84 16.32 -0.39
CA ALA A 154 -6.63 14.96 -0.91
C ALA A 154 -7.24 13.87 -0.02
N ALA A 155 -7.58 14.20 1.22
CA ALA A 155 -8.18 13.30 2.21
C ALA A 155 -9.14 14.08 3.11
N GLY A 156 -10.02 13.38 3.84
CA GLY A 156 -10.94 14.00 4.80
C GLY A 156 -10.22 14.55 6.04
N SER A 157 -9.08 13.98 6.42
CA SER A 157 -8.23 14.48 7.51
C SER A 157 -6.82 13.89 7.46
N GLY A 158 -5.89 14.38 8.29
CA GLY A 158 -4.53 13.83 8.43
C GLY A 158 -3.46 14.47 7.53
N PHE A 159 -3.79 15.54 6.80
CA PHE A 159 -2.78 16.32 6.07
C PHE A 159 -1.78 16.96 7.05
N ILE A 160 -0.50 16.92 6.67
CA ILE A 160 0.61 17.51 7.43
C ILE A 160 1.29 18.54 6.53
N PRO A 161 1.41 19.81 6.92
CA PRO A 161 2.25 20.77 6.19
C PRO A 161 3.69 20.28 6.04
N SER A 162 4.35 20.57 4.92
CA SER A 162 5.67 20.01 4.61
C SER A 162 6.77 20.41 5.61
N ASP A 163 6.73 21.65 6.11
CA ASP A 163 7.60 22.15 7.16
C ASP A 163 7.38 21.42 8.50
N VAL A 164 6.13 21.13 8.84
CA VAL A 164 5.77 20.33 10.03
C VAL A 164 6.22 18.88 9.88
N LEU A 165 6.02 18.27 8.71
CA LEU A 165 6.49 16.91 8.43
C LEU A 165 8.00 16.81 8.64
N VAL A 166 8.76 17.74 8.05
CA VAL A 166 10.22 17.75 8.14
C VAL A 166 10.73 18.02 9.56
N SER A 167 10.13 19.00 10.26
CA SER A 167 10.64 19.43 11.57
C SER A 167 10.16 18.57 12.74
N GLN A 168 8.97 17.97 12.65
CA GLN A 168 8.33 17.30 13.80
C GLN A 168 8.09 15.81 13.59
N VAL A 169 7.82 15.36 12.36
CA VAL A 169 7.39 13.97 12.12
C VAL A 169 8.54 13.09 11.67
N LEU A 170 9.27 13.47 10.61
CA LEU A 170 10.39 12.68 10.07
C LEU A 170 11.44 12.33 11.14
N PRO A 171 11.88 13.26 12.03
CA PRO A 171 12.85 12.93 13.08
C PRO A 171 12.38 11.85 14.06
N LEU A 172 11.06 11.60 14.16
CA LEU A 172 10.50 10.59 15.05
C LEU A 172 10.47 9.19 14.43
N ILE A 173 10.50 9.09 13.10
CA ILE A 173 10.22 7.84 12.38
C ILE A 173 11.37 7.35 11.49
N ASN A 174 12.25 8.24 11.03
CA ASN A 174 13.33 7.90 10.10
C ASN A 174 14.53 7.17 10.76
N GLY A 175 14.58 7.12 12.09
CA GLY A 175 15.59 6.36 12.83
C GLY A 175 15.41 4.84 12.76
N SER A 176 14.28 4.34 12.27
CA SER A 176 14.05 2.91 12.08
C SER A 176 14.86 2.38 10.90
N PRO A 177 15.59 1.25 11.03
CA PRO A 177 16.26 0.62 9.89
C PRO A 177 15.28 0.11 8.82
N LYS A 178 13.99 -0.03 9.17
CA LYS A 178 12.92 -0.40 8.24
C LYS A 178 12.26 0.82 7.58
N TYR A 179 12.63 2.06 7.92
CA TYR A 179 12.15 3.24 7.20
C TYR A 179 12.58 3.17 5.73
N GLY A 180 11.61 3.37 4.84
CA GLY A 180 11.79 3.36 3.38
C GLY A 180 11.52 4.70 2.70
N GLY A 181 10.82 5.62 3.37
CA GLY A 181 10.49 6.94 2.80
C GLY A 181 9.05 7.36 3.09
N VAL A 182 8.51 8.19 2.20
CA VAL A 182 7.13 8.72 2.24
C VAL A 182 6.38 8.30 0.97
N MET A 183 5.12 7.88 1.12
CA MET A 183 4.16 7.68 0.02
C MET A 183 3.18 8.86 0.03
N LEU A 184 2.79 9.35 -1.15
CA LEU A 184 1.90 10.51 -1.27
C LEU A 184 0.64 10.15 -2.05
N TRP A 185 -0.51 10.33 -1.40
CA TRP A 185 -1.82 10.29 -2.02
C TRP A 185 -2.28 11.70 -2.40
N SER A 186 -2.33 12.10 -3.67
CA SER A 186 -1.90 11.39 -4.88
C SER A 186 -1.20 12.38 -5.82
N LYS A 187 -0.67 11.89 -6.95
CA LYS A 187 -0.01 12.75 -7.96
C LYS A 187 -0.88 13.93 -8.42
N PHE A 188 -2.20 13.77 -8.45
CA PHE A 188 -3.14 14.84 -8.81
C PHE A 188 -3.06 16.02 -7.83
N PHE A 189 -2.92 15.73 -6.54
CA PHE A 189 -2.82 16.72 -5.48
C PHE A 189 -1.38 17.20 -5.21
N ASP A 190 -0.38 16.43 -5.64
CA ASP A 190 1.02 16.80 -5.49
C ASP A 190 1.42 17.92 -6.47
N ASN A 191 1.21 19.15 -6.00
CA ASN A 191 1.60 20.40 -6.65
C ASN A 191 2.80 21.06 -5.93
N GLY A 192 3.83 20.26 -5.65
CA GLY A 192 5.08 20.72 -5.03
C GLY A 192 5.31 20.20 -3.61
N TYR A 193 4.40 19.40 -3.05
CA TYR A 193 4.57 18.80 -1.73
C TYR A 193 5.78 17.86 -1.72
N SER A 194 5.87 16.97 -2.72
CA SER A 194 7.03 16.08 -2.89
C SER A 194 8.33 16.86 -3.05
N SER A 195 8.30 17.95 -3.82
CA SER A 195 9.48 18.80 -4.06
C SER A 195 9.98 19.46 -2.78
N ALA A 196 9.06 19.87 -1.89
CA ALA A 196 9.41 20.50 -0.61
C ALA A 196 10.05 19.52 0.38
N ILE A 197 9.68 18.23 0.34
CA ILE A 197 10.15 17.24 1.31
C ILE A 197 11.33 16.41 0.80
N LYS A 198 11.58 16.40 -0.52
CA LYS A 198 12.53 15.52 -1.21
C LYS A 198 13.92 15.45 -0.59
N ALA A 199 14.44 16.57 -0.08
CA ALA A 199 15.79 16.62 0.50
C ALA A 199 15.89 15.96 1.89
N ASN A 200 14.75 15.63 2.52
CA ASN A 200 14.67 15.13 3.89
C ASN A 200 14.20 13.67 3.98
N VAL A 201 13.81 13.06 2.85
CA VAL A 201 13.26 11.70 2.76
C VAL A 201 14.21 10.73 2.10
#